data_AF-X0GKJ0-F1
#
_entry.id   AF-X0GKJ0-F1
#
_cell.length_a   1.000
_cell.length_b   1.000
_cell.length_c   1.000
_cell.angle_alpha   90.00
_cell.angle_beta   90.00
_cell.angle_gamma   90.00
#
_symmetry.space_group_name_H-M   'P 1'
#
loop_
_entity.id
_entity.type
_entity.pdbx_description
1 polymer ?
#
loop_
_entity_poly.entity_id
_entity_poly.type
_entity_poly.pdbx_seq_one_letter_code
_entity_poly.pdbx_strand_id
1 'polypeptide(L)'
;MHHEDRKGLEHHQVAELHAYFPPSVISQAPFLWVPADGDEGISKQEIFDTGKVIPISNKGCKLDDRNRIEWDTKEPRPPNWCEKINY
;
A
#
# COMPACT_ATOMS: atom_id res chain seq x y z
N MET A 1 -36.35 9.89 -1.09
CA MET A 1 -35.32 8.84 -1.21
C MET A 1 -34.55 8.84 0.10
N HIS A 2 -34.81 7.85 0.94
CA HIS A 2 -34.34 7.83 2.33
C HIS A 2 -32.84 7.52 2.38
N HIS A 3 -32.12 8.20 3.26
CA HIS A 3 -30.66 8.17 3.37
C HIS A 3 -30.11 6.82 3.92
N GLU A 4 -31.02 5.91 4.32
CA GLU A 4 -30.74 4.63 4.96
C GLU A 4 -30.58 3.48 3.95
N ASP A 5 -31.24 3.57 2.79
CA ASP A 5 -31.18 2.53 1.74
C ASP A 5 -29.80 2.44 1.07
N ARG A 6 -29.00 3.51 1.17
CA ARG A 6 -27.64 3.58 0.61
C ARG A 6 -26.62 2.79 1.42
N LYS A 7 -26.88 2.53 2.71
CA LYS A 7 -26.00 1.72 3.56
C LYS A 7 -26.10 0.24 3.17
N GLY A 8 -27.34 -0.26 2.99
CA GLY A 8 -27.67 -1.65 2.65
C GLY A 8 -26.85 -2.27 1.52
N LEU A 9 -26.60 -1.50 0.46
CA LEU A 9 -25.90 -1.95 -0.75
C LEU A 9 -24.39 -2.11 -0.56
N GLU A 10 -23.74 -1.23 0.21
CA GLU A 10 -22.29 -1.28 0.46
C GLU A 10 -21.89 -2.54 1.27
N HIS A 11 -22.74 -2.95 2.22
CA HIS A 11 -22.46 -4.10 3.09
C HIS A 11 -22.43 -5.42 2.32
N HIS A 12 -23.28 -5.58 1.31
CA HIS A 12 -23.36 -6.80 0.52
C HIS A 12 -22.13 -6.95 -0.39
N GLN A 13 -21.68 -5.85 -1.00
CA GLN A 13 -20.50 -5.85 -1.87
C GLN A 13 -19.21 -6.20 -1.10
N VAL A 14 -19.04 -5.69 0.12
CA VAL A 14 -17.89 -6.04 0.97
C VAL A 14 -17.95 -7.52 1.40
N ALA A 15 -19.14 -8.05 1.68
CA ALA A 15 -19.31 -9.45 2.04
C ALA A 15 -18.97 -10.40 0.88
N GLU A 16 -19.34 -10.08 -0.36
CA GLU A 16 -18.95 -10.86 -1.54
C GLU A 16 -17.44 -10.84 -1.80
N LEU A 17 -16.78 -9.69 -1.60
CA LEU A 17 -15.33 -9.53 -1.74
C LEU A 17 -14.53 -10.33 -0.70
N HIS A 18 -15.03 -10.40 0.54
CA HIS A 18 -14.38 -11.10 1.64
C HIS A 18 -14.88 -12.53 1.85
N ALA A 19 -15.85 -13.02 1.07
CA ALA A 19 -16.44 -14.36 1.21
C ALA A 19 -15.41 -15.49 1.10
N TYR A 20 -14.30 -15.26 0.40
CA TYR A 20 -13.21 -16.22 0.22
C TYR A 20 -12.08 -16.06 1.25
N PHE A 21 -12.20 -15.14 2.19
CA PHE A 21 -11.21 -15.00 3.25
C PHE A 21 -11.40 -16.09 4.30
N PRO A 22 -10.31 -16.68 4.81
CA PRO A 22 -10.41 -17.52 6.00
C PRO A 22 -11.06 -16.72 7.14
N PRO A 23 -11.78 -17.38 8.06
CA PRO A 23 -12.52 -16.68 9.13
C PRO A 23 -11.62 -15.86 10.07
N SER A 24 -10.30 -16.04 10.02
CA SER A 24 -9.31 -15.26 10.76
C SER A 24 -8.80 -14.01 10.02
N VAL A 25 -9.19 -13.80 8.75
CA VAL A 25 -8.72 -12.70 7.91
C VAL A 25 -9.85 -11.68 7.74
N ILE A 26 -9.62 -10.47 8.24
CA ILE A 26 -10.60 -9.37 8.24
C ILE A 26 -10.42 -8.39 7.06
N SER A 27 -9.29 -8.45 6.36
CA SER A 27 -8.96 -7.56 5.25
C SER A 27 -7.85 -8.15 4.37
N GLN A 28 -7.77 -7.67 3.12
CA GLN A 28 -6.65 -7.97 2.23
C GLN A 28 -5.34 -7.35 2.77
N ALA A 29 -4.20 -7.94 2.39
CA ALA A 29 -2.89 -7.37 2.68
C ALA A 29 -2.77 -5.94 2.09
N PRO A 30 -2.30 -4.96 2.88
CA PRO A 30 -2.12 -3.60 2.38
C PRO A 30 -1.00 -3.53 1.34
N PHE A 31 -1.06 -2.53 0.47
CA PHE A 31 0.04 -2.22 -0.45
C PHE A 31 1.24 -1.69 0.33
N LEU A 32 2.32 -2.47 0.39
CA LEU A 32 3.53 -2.13 1.11
C LEU A 32 4.48 -1.30 0.24
N TRP A 33 5.05 -0.25 0.82
CA TRP A 33 6.08 0.54 0.16
C TRP A 33 7.39 0.44 0.93
N VAL A 34 8.43 -0.07 0.28
CA VAL A 34 9.76 -0.25 0.90
C VAL A 34 10.74 0.70 0.22
N PRO A 35 11.46 1.56 0.95
CA PRO A 35 12.50 2.39 0.37
C PRO A 35 13.57 1.56 -0.33
N ALA A 36 14.02 1.99 -1.51
CA ALA A 36 15.16 1.36 -2.15
C ALA A 36 16.44 1.67 -1.36
N ASP A 37 17.14 0.62 -0.97
CA ASP A 37 18.38 0.58 -0.20
C ASP A 37 19.63 0.89 -1.03
N GLY A 38 19.55 1.87 -1.94
CA GLY A 38 20.69 2.29 -2.75
C GLY A 38 21.31 1.13 -3.57
N ASP A 39 22.61 0.89 -3.37
CA ASP A 39 23.40 -0.15 -4.05
C ASP A 39 23.33 -1.53 -3.39
N GLU A 40 22.72 -1.66 -2.20
CA GLU A 40 22.71 -2.88 -1.39
C GLU A 40 21.70 -3.93 -1.92
N GLY A 41 20.68 -3.48 -2.65
CA GLY A 41 19.82 -4.32 -3.50
C GLY A 41 18.90 -5.33 -2.80
N ILE A 42 18.87 -5.34 -1.46
CA ILE A 42 18.02 -6.21 -0.64
C ILE A 42 16.55 -5.88 -0.88
N SER A 43 16.18 -4.60 -0.97
CA SER A 43 14.78 -4.20 -1.24
C SER A 43 14.27 -4.75 -2.57
N LYS A 44 15.14 -4.86 -3.60
CA LYS A 44 14.77 -5.42 -4.91
C LYS A 44 14.51 -6.92 -4.81
N GLN A 45 15.32 -7.62 -4.02
CA GLN A 45 15.14 -9.05 -3.75
C GLN A 45 13.86 -9.30 -2.97
N GLU A 46 13.59 -8.52 -1.91
CA GLU A 46 12.37 -8.61 -1.11
C GLU A 46 11.11 -8.36 -1.96
N ILE A 47 11.15 -7.39 -2.88
CA ILE A 47 10.06 -7.14 -3.83
C ILE A 47 9.88 -8.30 -4.79
N PHE A 48 10.97 -8.88 -5.31
CA PHE A 48 10.88 -10.01 -6.23
C PHE A 48 10.30 -11.26 -5.57
N ASP A 49 10.70 -11.54 -4.33
CA ASP A 49 10.28 -12.73 -3.60
C ASP A 49 8.86 -12.58 -3.04
N THR A 50 8.58 -11.44 -2.39
CA THR A 50 7.31 -11.21 -1.67
C THR A 50 6.24 -10.60 -2.56
N GLY A 51 6.62 -9.95 -3.67
CA GLY A 51 5.67 -9.31 -4.60
C GLY A 51 4.72 -10.25 -5.32
N LYS A 52 4.98 -11.57 -5.24
CA LYS A 52 4.08 -12.63 -5.71
C LYS A 52 2.91 -12.88 -4.75
N VAL A 53 3.07 -12.49 -3.48
CA VAL A 53 2.14 -12.80 -2.39
C VAL A 53 1.43 -11.54 -1.89
N ILE A 54 2.17 -10.45 -1.70
CA ILE A 54 1.62 -9.17 -1.26
C ILE A 54 1.96 -8.06 -2.26
N PRO A 55 1.07 -7.08 -2.44
CA PRO A 55 1.39 -5.90 -3.23
C PRO A 55 2.52 -5.11 -2.55
N ILE A 56 3.68 -4.99 -3.20
CA ILE A 56 4.88 -4.31 -2.68
C ILE A 56 5.59 -3.50 -3.78
N SER A 57 6.16 -2.33 -3.44
CA SER A 57 6.91 -1.49 -4.39
C SER A 57 7.98 -0.62 -3.71
N ASN A 58 9.05 -0.31 -4.42
CA ASN A 58 10.10 0.64 -4.01
C ASN A 58 10.23 1.86 -4.93
N LYS A 59 9.32 2.02 -5.89
CA LYS A 59 9.45 3.12 -6.86
C LYS A 59 9.43 4.47 -6.12
N GLY A 60 10.20 5.47 -6.56
CA GLY A 60 10.10 6.85 -6.04
C GLY A 60 10.46 7.05 -4.56
N CYS A 61 11.06 6.07 -3.90
CA CYS A 61 11.51 6.15 -2.50
C CYS A 61 12.89 5.51 -2.38
N LYS A 62 13.88 6.25 -1.89
CA LYS A 62 15.26 5.77 -1.69
C LYS A 62 15.76 6.11 -0.28
N LEU A 63 16.74 5.36 0.21
CA LEU A 63 17.49 5.71 1.40
C LEU A 63 18.72 6.54 1.02
N ASP A 64 19.01 7.59 1.79
CA ASP A 64 20.27 8.34 1.72
C ASP A 64 21.37 7.64 2.54
N ASP A 65 22.62 8.13 2.43
CA ASP A 65 23.78 7.60 3.18
C ASP A 65 23.65 7.77 4.71
N ARG A 66 22.62 8.50 5.16
CA ARG A 66 22.30 8.73 6.58
C ARG A 66 21.04 7.95 7.00
N ASN A 67 20.61 6.99 6.19
CA ASN A 67 19.46 6.14 6.40
C ASN A 67 18.13 6.92 6.54
N ARG A 68 18.02 8.07 5.88
CA ARG A 68 16.80 8.86 5.77
C ARG A 68 16.08 8.54 4.47
N ILE A 69 14.76 8.68 4.49
CA ILE A 69 13.93 8.45 3.32
C ILE A 69 13.92 9.70 2.44
N GLU A 70 14.43 9.57 1.22
CA GLU A 70 14.29 10.55 0.15
C GLU A 70 13.16 10.11 -0.80
N TRP A 71 12.19 11.00 -0.97
CA TRP A 71 11.08 10.81 -1.90
C TRP A 71 11.39 11.49 -3.22
N ASP A 72 11.24 10.76 -4.33
CA ASP A 72 11.31 11.36 -5.65
C ASP A 72 10.07 12.25 -5.86
N THR A 73 10.30 13.50 -6.24
CA THR A 73 9.25 14.49 -6.48
C THR A 73 8.57 14.33 -7.83
N LYS A 74 9.15 13.54 -8.75
CA LYS A 74 8.67 13.43 -10.14
C LYS A 74 7.72 12.27 -10.39
N GLU A 75 7.87 11.13 -9.70
CA GLU A 75 6.98 9.95 -9.60
C GLU A 75 7.80 8.68 -9.32
N PRO A 76 7.22 7.59 -8.78
CA PRO A 76 5.84 7.42 -8.30
C PRO A 76 5.71 7.68 -6.80
N ARG A 77 4.49 8.03 -6.36
CA ARG A 77 4.13 8.26 -4.95
C ARG A 77 3.16 7.18 -4.45
N PRO A 78 3.17 6.87 -3.13
CA PRO A 78 2.21 5.96 -2.53
C PRO A 78 0.75 6.36 -2.81
N PRO A 79 -0.18 5.40 -2.99
CA PRO A 79 -1.60 5.70 -3.18
C PRO A 79 -2.23 6.51 -2.04
N ASN A 80 -1.61 6.49 -0.86
CA ASN A 80 -2.00 7.22 0.36
C ASN A 80 -1.14 8.46 0.64
N TRP A 81 -0.40 8.98 -0.35
CA TRP A 81 0.40 10.19 -0.18
C TRP A 81 -0.50 11.44 -0.11
N CYS A 82 -0.47 12.14 1.03
CA CYS A 82 -1.09 13.45 1.21
C CYS A 82 -0.01 14.52 1.37
N GLU A 83 -0.20 15.68 0.76
CA GLU A 83 0.66 16.85 0.97
C GLU A 83 0.67 17.21 2.47
N LYS A 84 1.86 17.45 3.03
CA LYS A 84 1.98 17.99 4.39
C LYS A 84 1.32 19.37 4.42
N ILE A 85 0.27 19.49 5.23
CA ILE A 85 -0.33 20.78 5.54
C ILE A 85 0.67 21.54 6.40
N ASN A 86 1.26 22.62 5.87
CA ASN A 86 2.03 23.56 6.67
C ASN A 86 1.05 24.52 7.34
N TYR A 87 1.07 24.58 8.67
CA TYR A 87 0.33 25.56 9.46
C TYR A 87 1.08 26.89 9.54
#